data_AF-A0A067ELR1-F1
#
_entry.id   AF-A0A067ELR1-F1
#
_cell.length_a   1.000
_cell.length_b   1.000
_cell.length_c   1.000
_cell.angle_alpha   90.00
_cell.angle_beta   90.00
_cell.angle_gamma   90.00
#
_symmetry.space_group_name_H-M   'P 1'
#
loop_
_entity.id
_entity.type
_entity.pdbx_description
1 polymer ?
#
loop_
_entity_poly.entity_id
_entity_poly.type
_entity_poly.pdbx_seq_one_letter_code
_entity_poly.pdbx_strand_id
1 'polypeptide(L)'
;TRRNEPTVKGTITFDENSTIAISPVNFHGLPKYDGCCFYIGTPQKKDYFLCAETPGAARAWVSTLHAAQLVLKAHKEAVNSLSGNGSAKLGTVATVVAAANSTAQECSKEIEAAMQISLRNALGTMTNRITDGPMDDLSIMKETLRVKDEELQNLARDLRARDSTIRDIADKLSETAEAAEAAASAAHTMDEQRRIACAEIERINKESTKQLETCVLKVNFSQLFCGLLHNPIYTL
;
A
#
# COMPACT_ATOMS: atom_id res chain seq x y z
N THR A 1 6.76 -12.17 9.52
CA THR A 1 7.74 -12.69 8.53
C THR A 1 7.76 -11.76 7.33
N ARG A 2 8.80 -10.91 7.20
CA ARG A 2 8.93 -9.98 6.06
C ARG A 2 9.25 -10.77 4.80
N ARG A 3 8.45 -10.56 3.76
CA ARG A 3 8.55 -11.20 2.44
C ARG A 3 9.82 -10.68 1.76
N ASN A 4 10.74 -11.57 1.42
CA ASN A 4 11.92 -11.24 0.62
C ASN A 4 11.45 -10.84 -0.78
N GLU A 5 11.49 -9.54 -1.09
CA GLU A 5 11.42 -9.10 -2.49
C GLU A 5 12.70 -9.53 -3.20
N PRO A 6 12.62 -10.07 -4.42
CA PRO A 6 13.81 -10.35 -5.21
C PRO A 6 14.49 -9.02 -5.51
N THR A 7 15.68 -8.80 -4.95
CA THR A 7 16.51 -7.64 -5.29
C THR A 7 16.84 -7.74 -6.78
N VAL A 8 16.13 -6.98 -7.60
CA VAL A 8 16.39 -6.91 -9.04
C VAL A 8 17.81 -6.37 -9.22
N LYS A 9 18.63 -7.04 -10.04
CA LYS A 9 19.98 -6.57 -10.35
C LYS A 9 19.87 -5.14 -10.90
N GLY A 10 20.59 -4.20 -10.28
CA GLY A 10 20.58 -2.78 -10.68
C GLY A 10 19.74 -1.85 -9.79
N THR A 11 19.02 -2.36 -8.79
CA THR A 11 18.32 -1.49 -7.82
C THR A 11 19.32 -0.78 -6.89
N ILE A 12 19.17 0.55 -6.78
CA ILE A 12 19.89 1.39 -5.82
C ILE A 12 18.95 1.65 -4.64
N THR A 13 19.33 1.21 -3.44
CA THR A 13 18.55 1.49 -2.23
C THR A 13 18.91 2.89 -1.73
N PHE A 14 17.98 3.82 -1.80
CA PHE A 14 18.17 5.22 -1.45
C PHE A 14 17.22 5.61 -0.32
N ASP A 15 17.72 6.41 0.62
CA ASP A 15 16.99 6.89 1.79
C ASP A 15 17.38 8.33 2.16
N GLU A 16 16.79 8.86 3.23
CA GLU A 16 17.00 10.23 3.66
C GLU A 16 18.44 10.55 4.14
N ASN A 17 19.26 9.53 4.42
CA ASN A 17 20.65 9.71 4.86
C ASN A 17 21.65 9.41 3.74
N SER A 18 21.16 9.16 2.52
CA SER A 18 22.02 8.95 1.37
C SER A 18 22.76 10.23 1.00
N THR A 19 24.00 10.10 0.54
CA THR A 19 24.83 11.22 0.08
C THR A 19 24.75 11.29 -1.43
N ILE A 20 24.37 12.44 -1.98
CA ILE A 20 24.35 12.68 -3.43
C ILE A 20 25.26 13.86 -3.70
N ALA A 21 26.17 13.73 -4.66
CA ALA A 21 27.00 14.83 -5.10
C ALA A 21 27.53 14.62 -6.51
N ILE A 22 27.83 15.73 -7.18
CA ILE A 22 28.64 15.73 -8.39
C ILE A 22 30.04 15.24 -8.02
N SER A 23 30.58 14.31 -8.80
CA SER A 23 31.92 13.81 -8.61
C SER A 23 32.92 14.88 -9.06
N PRO A 24 33.92 15.24 -8.22
CA PRO A 24 35.01 16.11 -8.64
C PRO A 24 35.94 15.44 -9.65
N VAL A 25 35.83 14.11 -9.82
CA VAL A 25 36.66 13.31 -10.71
C VAL A 25 35.80 12.74 -11.84
N ASN A 26 36.29 12.89 -13.07
CA ASN A 26 35.75 12.18 -14.23
C ASN A 26 36.32 10.76 -14.26
N PHE A 27 35.55 9.80 -13.74
CA PHE A 27 35.96 8.39 -13.72
C PHE A 27 35.80 7.68 -15.08
N HIS A 28 35.20 8.33 -16.08
CA HIS A 28 35.16 7.82 -17.46
C HIS A 28 36.48 8.11 -18.20
N GLY A 29 37.27 9.08 -17.76
CA GLY A 29 38.59 9.39 -18.29
C GLY A 29 38.62 10.08 -19.66
N LEU A 30 37.46 10.29 -20.30
CA LEU A 30 37.36 11.05 -21.55
C LEU A 30 36.90 12.48 -21.26
N PRO A 31 37.53 13.53 -21.83
CA PRO A 31 37.18 14.93 -21.57
C PRO A 31 35.70 15.28 -21.76
N LYS A 32 35.01 14.57 -22.66
CA LYS A 32 33.57 14.77 -22.92
C LYS A 32 32.67 14.47 -21.70
N TYR A 33 33.18 13.78 -20.68
CA TYR A 33 32.47 13.46 -19.45
C TYR A 33 32.88 14.32 -18.25
N ASP A 34 33.66 15.38 -18.48
CA ASP A 34 34.04 16.31 -17.42
C ASP A 34 32.79 16.99 -16.85
N GLY A 35 32.56 16.80 -15.54
CA GLY A 35 31.36 17.29 -14.85
C GLY A 35 30.08 16.48 -15.10
N CYS A 36 30.16 15.37 -15.84
CA CYS A 36 29.02 14.47 -16.09
C CYS A 36 28.86 13.38 -15.01
N CYS A 37 29.88 13.20 -14.19
CA CYS A 37 29.97 12.16 -13.19
C CYS A 37 29.35 12.60 -11.86
N PHE A 38 28.56 11.73 -11.23
CA PHE A 38 27.99 11.93 -9.89
C PHE A 38 27.93 10.61 -9.14
N TYR A 39 27.71 10.66 -7.83
CA TYR A 39 27.61 9.44 -7.03
C TYR A 39 26.48 9.51 -6.03
N ILE A 40 26.02 8.31 -5.64
CA ILE A 40 25.02 8.08 -4.60
C ILE A 40 25.66 7.15 -3.56
N GLY A 41 25.99 7.70 -2.40
CA GLY A 41 26.42 6.94 -1.23
C GLY A 41 25.23 6.52 -0.39
N THR A 42 25.12 5.24 -0.09
CA THR A 42 24.01 4.68 0.71
C THR A 42 24.47 4.41 2.15
N PRO A 43 23.58 4.45 3.16
CA PRO A 43 23.97 4.15 4.55
C PRO A 43 24.49 2.73 4.77
N GLN A 44 24.24 1.81 3.83
CA GLN A 44 24.84 0.48 3.82
C GLN A 44 26.31 0.48 3.33
N LYS A 45 26.95 1.66 3.25
CA LYS A 45 28.32 1.90 2.78
C LYS A 45 28.60 1.40 1.35
N LYS A 46 27.56 1.45 0.50
CA LYS A 46 27.70 1.14 -0.92
C LYS A 46 27.60 2.42 -1.71
N ASP A 47 28.67 2.75 -2.41
CA ASP A 47 28.77 3.92 -3.28
C ASP A 47 28.49 3.51 -4.72
N TYR A 48 27.57 4.23 -5.36
CA TYR A 48 27.17 4.04 -6.75
C TYR A 48 27.66 5.22 -7.57
N PHE A 49 28.49 4.94 -8.58
CA PHE A 49 29.04 5.96 -9.48
C PHE A 49 28.26 5.96 -10.79
N LEU A 50 27.79 7.13 -11.21
CA LEU A 50 26.87 7.31 -12.32
C LEU A 50 27.38 8.44 -13.23
N CYS A 51 27.26 8.26 -14.54
CA CYS A 51 27.66 9.26 -15.53
C CYS A 51 26.47 9.63 -16.39
N ALA A 52 26.19 10.92 -16.51
CA ALA A 52 25.22 11.45 -17.45
C ALA A 52 25.86 11.73 -18.83
N GLU A 53 25.04 11.97 -19.85
CA GLU A 53 25.53 12.38 -21.17
C GLU A 53 26.11 13.80 -21.16
N THR A 54 25.56 14.68 -20.32
CA THR A 54 25.98 16.08 -20.22
C THR A 54 26.15 16.53 -18.77
N PRO A 55 26.97 17.58 -18.51
CA PRO A 55 27.13 18.12 -17.16
C PRO A 55 25.83 18.73 -16.62
N GLY A 56 24.98 19.27 -17.51
CA GLY A 56 23.65 19.75 -17.15
C GLY A 56 22.78 18.62 -16.63
N ALA A 57 22.69 17.51 -17.37
CA ALA A 57 21.93 16.34 -16.92
C ALA A 57 22.47 15.75 -15.61
N ALA A 58 23.79 15.74 -15.39
CA ALA A 58 24.35 15.32 -14.10
C ALA A 58 23.85 16.19 -12.94
N ARG A 59 23.85 17.51 -13.10
CA ARG A 59 23.31 18.44 -12.11
C ARG A 59 21.80 18.27 -11.92
N ALA A 60 21.06 18.11 -13.01
CA ALA A 60 19.62 17.85 -12.96
C ALA A 60 19.28 16.58 -12.18
N TRP A 61 20.03 15.49 -12.39
CA TRP A 61 19.89 14.26 -11.61
C TRP A 61 20.20 14.47 -10.13
N VAL A 62 21.31 15.14 -9.80
CA VAL A 62 21.68 15.44 -8.40
C VAL A 62 20.61 16.30 -7.71
N SER A 63 20.14 17.37 -8.35
CA SER A 63 19.08 18.24 -7.82
C SER A 63 17.76 17.49 -7.60
N THR A 64 17.38 16.63 -8.55
CA THR A 64 16.15 15.80 -8.45
C THR A 64 16.25 14.81 -7.30
N LEU A 65 17.41 14.15 -7.14
CA LEU A 65 17.63 13.20 -6.05
C LEU A 65 17.65 13.89 -4.68
N HIS A 66 18.25 15.08 -4.57
CA HIS A 66 18.17 15.88 -3.34
C HIS A 66 16.74 16.29 -3.00
N ALA A 67 15.96 16.71 -3.99
CA ALA A 67 14.55 17.03 -3.78
C ALA A 67 13.76 15.81 -3.26
N ALA A 68 14.00 14.61 -3.83
CA ALA A 68 13.44 13.37 -3.33
C ALA A 68 13.89 13.04 -1.89
N GLN A 69 15.17 13.30 -1.57
CA GLN A 69 15.70 13.14 -0.20
C GLN A 69 14.94 13.98 0.83
N LEU A 70 14.63 15.23 0.48
CA LEU A 70 13.86 16.14 1.34
C LEU A 70 12.45 15.61 1.61
N VAL A 71 11.80 15.02 0.60
CA VAL A 71 10.50 14.35 0.76
C VAL A 71 10.61 13.18 1.72
N LEU A 72 11.61 12.31 1.57
CA LEU A 72 11.83 11.18 2.48
C LEU A 72 12.06 11.64 3.91
N LYS A 73 12.85 12.71 4.10
CA LYS A 73 13.09 13.30 5.42
C LYS A 73 11.82 13.86 6.05
N ALA A 74 11.05 14.65 5.30
CA ALA A 74 9.78 15.21 5.77
C ALA A 74 8.76 14.11 6.11
N HIS A 75 8.71 13.06 5.28
CA HIS A 75 7.84 11.90 5.54
C HIS A 75 8.24 11.17 6.83
N LYS A 76 9.54 10.91 7.03
CA LYS A 76 10.05 10.27 8.25
C LYS A 76 9.75 11.11 9.50
N GLU A 77 9.95 12.42 9.44
CA GLU A 77 9.64 13.34 10.53
C GLU A 77 8.14 13.36 10.88
N ALA A 78 7.27 13.32 9.87
CA ALA A 78 5.83 13.21 10.07
C ALA A 78 5.44 11.88 10.71
N VAL A 79 5.99 10.76 10.23
CA VAL A 79 5.73 9.41 10.78
C VAL A 79 6.18 9.29 12.24
N ASN A 80 7.40 9.72 12.55
CA ASN A 80 7.93 9.71 13.92
C ASN A 80 7.13 10.60 14.89
N SER A 81 6.39 11.58 14.34
CA SER A 81 5.61 12.56 15.09
C SER A 81 4.15 12.16 15.33
N LEU A 82 3.65 11.06 14.78
CA LEU A 82 2.24 10.64 14.86
C LEU A 82 1.74 10.30 16.29
N SER A 83 2.58 10.46 17.32
CA SER A 83 2.17 10.45 18.72
C SER A 83 1.49 11.74 19.21
N GLY A 84 1.40 12.81 18.41
CA GLY A 84 0.66 14.04 18.77
C GLY A 84 0.64 15.15 17.71
N ASN A 85 -0.53 15.81 17.55
CA ASN A 85 -0.87 16.89 16.59
C ASN A 85 -0.53 16.60 15.11
N GLY A 86 -1.35 15.77 14.45
CA GLY A 86 -1.13 15.29 13.07
C GLY A 86 -1.44 16.27 11.91
N SER A 87 -2.25 17.31 12.11
CA SER A 87 -2.74 18.16 11.00
C SER A 87 -1.70 19.17 10.47
N ALA A 88 -1.00 19.89 11.36
CA ALA A 88 -0.03 20.91 10.95
C ALA A 88 1.21 20.34 10.23
N LYS A 89 1.59 19.10 10.57
CA LYS A 89 2.78 18.41 10.01
C LYS A 89 2.52 17.79 8.64
N LEU A 90 1.29 17.38 8.36
CA LEU A 90 0.89 16.88 7.03
C LEU A 90 0.94 18.01 5.98
N GLY A 91 0.62 19.24 6.40
CA GLY A 91 0.79 20.45 5.58
C GLY A 91 2.25 20.69 5.19
N THR A 92 3.20 20.49 6.11
CA THR A 92 4.65 20.60 5.81
C THR A 92 5.09 19.57 4.78
N VAL A 93 4.64 18.31 4.89
CA VAL A 93 4.93 17.26 3.89
C VAL A 93 4.39 17.66 2.52
N ALA A 94 3.15 18.15 2.45
CA ALA A 94 2.55 18.58 1.20
C ALA A 94 3.34 19.71 0.51
N THR A 95 3.82 20.70 1.28
CA THR A 95 4.66 21.78 0.73
C THR A 95 6.00 21.26 0.22
N VAL A 96 6.67 20.36 0.95
CA VAL A 96 7.95 19.78 0.53
C VAL A 96 7.77 18.93 -0.74
N VAL A 97 6.69 18.14 -0.83
CA VAL A 97 6.37 17.35 -2.03
C VAL A 97 6.10 18.25 -3.23
N ALA A 98 5.32 19.33 -3.04
CA ALA A 98 5.05 20.29 -4.12
C ALA A 98 6.34 20.96 -4.63
N ALA A 99 7.22 21.39 -3.72
CA ALA A 99 8.52 21.96 -4.07
C ALA A 99 9.40 20.95 -4.81
N ALA A 100 9.46 19.70 -4.33
CA ALA A 100 10.25 18.64 -4.95
C ALA A 100 9.75 18.31 -6.37
N ASN A 101 8.43 18.25 -6.57
CA ASN A 101 7.83 18.05 -7.89
C ASN A 101 8.15 19.21 -8.84
N SER A 102 8.13 20.46 -8.35
CA SER A 102 8.55 21.63 -9.13
C SER A 102 10.00 21.52 -9.60
N THR A 103 10.92 21.16 -8.70
CA THR A 103 12.34 20.94 -9.03
C THR A 103 12.52 19.80 -10.02
N ALA A 104 11.84 18.68 -9.83
CA ALA A 104 11.91 17.53 -10.73
C ALA A 104 11.39 17.88 -12.13
N GLN A 105 10.32 18.66 -12.22
CA GLN A 105 9.75 19.11 -13.49
C GLN A 105 10.68 20.08 -14.25
N GLU A 106 11.38 20.95 -13.53
CA GLU A 106 12.39 21.83 -14.14
C GLU A 106 13.60 21.03 -14.63
N CYS A 107 14.10 20.11 -13.81
CA CYS A 107 15.24 19.25 -14.13
C CYS A 107 14.94 18.27 -15.27
N SER A 108 13.68 17.85 -15.47
CA SER A 108 13.31 16.89 -16.53
C SER A 108 13.72 17.41 -17.92
N LYS A 109 13.60 18.72 -18.16
CA LYS A 109 13.95 19.34 -19.45
C LYS A 109 15.42 19.15 -19.80
N GLU A 110 16.31 19.30 -18.82
CA GLU A 110 17.75 19.10 -19.03
C GLU A 110 18.09 17.62 -19.25
N ILE A 111 17.41 16.71 -18.54
CA ILE A 111 17.59 15.26 -18.69
C ILE A 111 17.10 14.80 -20.08
N GLU A 112 15.93 15.27 -20.51
CA GLU A 112 15.35 14.96 -21.82
C GLU A 112 16.22 15.50 -22.96
N ALA A 113 16.73 16.73 -22.86
CA ALA A 113 17.63 17.31 -23.84
C ALA A 113 18.93 16.50 -23.98
N ALA A 114 19.50 16.04 -22.86
CA ALA A 114 20.68 15.17 -22.86
C ALA A 114 20.39 13.79 -23.48
N MET A 115 19.19 13.23 -23.27
CA MET A 115 18.77 11.99 -23.90
C MET A 115 18.70 12.12 -25.44
N GLN A 116 18.20 13.25 -25.94
CA GLN A 116 18.18 13.53 -27.38
C GLN A 116 19.59 13.62 -27.98
N ILE A 117 20.55 14.16 -27.24
CA ILE A 117 21.97 14.18 -27.65
C ILE A 117 22.54 12.77 -27.72
N SER A 118 22.29 11.96 -26.68
CA SER A 118 22.74 10.55 -26.64
C SER A 118 22.14 9.74 -27.82
N LEU A 119 20.85 9.93 -28.11
CA LEU A 119 20.17 9.33 -29.26
C LEU A 119 20.80 9.77 -30.59
N ARG A 120 21.05 11.08 -30.75
CA ARG A 120 21.71 11.62 -31.95
C ARG A 120 23.12 11.08 -32.12
N ASN A 121 23.88 10.95 -31.03
CA ASN A 121 25.23 10.39 -31.04
C ASN A 121 25.20 8.91 -31.45
N ALA A 122 24.28 8.12 -30.89
CA ALA A 122 24.08 6.73 -31.26
C ALA A 122 23.75 6.57 -32.76
N LEU A 123 22.86 7.44 -33.30
CA LEU A 123 22.46 7.41 -34.72
C LEU A 123 23.54 7.98 -35.67
N GLY A 124 24.25 9.03 -35.28
CA GLY A 124 25.30 9.67 -36.08
C GLY A 124 26.58 8.84 -36.21
N THR A 125 26.79 7.89 -35.29
CA THR A 125 27.90 6.92 -35.40
C THR A 125 27.63 5.84 -36.48
N MET A 126 26.37 5.67 -36.90
CA MET A 126 25.96 4.66 -37.89
C MET A 126 26.12 5.09 -39.35
N THR A 127 26.19 6.38 -39.65
CA THR A 127 26.36 6.87 -41.04
C THR A 127 27.80 6.86 -41.53
N ASN A 128 28.79 6.58 -40.67
CA ASN A 128 30.22 6.66 -41.00
C ASN A 128 30.91 5.29 -41.22
N ARG A 129 30.17 4.18 -41.31
CA ARG A 129 30.71 2.87 -41.69
C ARG A 129 29.89 2.22 -42.80
N ILE A 130 30.12 2.68 -44.04
CA ILE A 130 29.87 1.83 -45.20
C ILE A 130 31.07 0.90 -45.31
N THR A 131 31.06 -0.20 -44.55
CA THR A 131 31.99 -1.32 -44.76
C THR A 131 31.19 -2.61 -44.75
N ASP A 132 31.17 -3.21 -45.94
CA ASP A 132 30.62 -4.48 -46.38
C ASP A 132 31.05 -5.67 -45.49
N GLY A 133 30.09 -6.45 -44.98
CA GLY A 133 30.28 -7.63 -44.10
C GLY A 133 28.96 -8.14 -43.48
N PRO A 134 28.82 -9.44 -43.13
CA PRO A 134 27.54 -10.18 -43.16
C PRO A 134 26.61 -9.85 -41.99
N MET A 135 25.37 -9.48 -42.33
CA MET A 135 24.34 -8.80 -41.52
C MET A 135 24.64 -7.32 -41.24
N ASP A 136 24.01 -6.49 -42.06
CA ASP A 136 23.81 -5.05 -41.87
C ASP A 136 23.34 -4.73 -40.43
N ASP A 137 24.19 -4.09 -39.62
CA ASP A 137 23.91 -3.71 -38.23
C ASP A 137 22.60 -2.90 -38.10
N LEU A 138 22.24 -2.14 -39.15
CA LEU A 138 20.97 -1.43 -39.23
C LEU A 138 19.77 -2.39 -39.28
N SER A 139 19.91 -3.51 -39.98
CA SER A 139 18.90 -4.57 -40.01
C SER A 139 18.76 -5.26 -38.65
N ILE A 140 19.87 -5.49 -37.92
CA ILE A 140 19.85 -6.04 -36.56
C ILE A 140 19.12 -5.09 -35.59
N MET A 141 19.41 -3.78 -35.65
CA MET A 141 18.75 -2.80 -34.81
C MET A 141 17.26 -2.69 -35.12
N LYS A 142 16.88 -2.68 -36.40
CA LYS A 142 15.47 -2.66 -36.83
C LYS A 142 14.70 -3.87 -36.29
N GLU A 143 15.28 -5.06 -36.40
CA GLU A 143 14.65 -6.27 -35.89
C GLU A 143 14.56 -6.26 -34.35
N THR A 144 15.59 -5.77 -33.66
CA THR A 144 15.57 -5.63 -32.18
C THR A 144 14.46 -4.68 -31.73
N LEU A 145 14.30 -3.53 -32.40
CA LEU A 145 13.22 -2.58 -32.10
C LEU A 145 11.85 -3.19 -32.40
N ARG A 146 11.71 -3.93 -33.51
CA ARG A 146 10.48 -4.63 -33.86
C ARG A 146 10.08 -5.65 -32.78
N VAL A 147 11.03 -6.48 -32.33
CA VAL A 147 10.80 -7.47 -31.26
C VAL A 147 10.43 -6.77 -29.94
N LYS A 148 11.09 -5.67 -29.60
CA LYS A 148 10.77 -4.90 -28.39
C LYS A 148 9.38 -4.28 -28.45
N ASP A 149 8.97 -3.77 -29.60
CA ASP A 149 7.61 -3.25 -29.79
C ASP A 149 6.57 -4.37 -29.64
N GLU A 150 6.84 -5.56 -30.19
CA GLU A 150 5.97 -6.73 -30.05
C GLU A 150 5.87 -7.21 -28.58
N GLU A 151 7.00 -7.27 -27.85
CA GLU A 151 7.03 -7.57 -26.41
C GLU A 151 6.21 -6.55 -25.60
N LEU A 152 6.33 -5.26 -25.91
CA LEU A 152 5.56 -4.19 -25.27
C LEU A 152 4.06 -4.32 -25.55
N GLN A 153 3.68 -4.60 -26.79
CA GLN A 153 2.28 -4.81 -27.16
C GLN A 153 1.68 -6.03 -26.46
N ASN A 154 2.45 -7.12 -26.34
CA ASN A 154 2.05 -8.32 -25.60
C ASN A 154 1.87 -8.01 -24.11
N LEU A 155 2.83 -7.32 -23.48
CA LEU A 155 2.72 -6.91 -22.09
C LEU A 155 1.51 -6.00 -21.84
N ALA A 156 1.24 -5.06 -22.74
CA ALA A 156 0.06 -4.20 -22.65
C ALA A 156 -1.27 -4.98 -22.77
N ARG A 157 -1.29 -6.08 -23.53
CA ARG A 157 -2.45 -6.98 -23.61
C ARG A 157 -2.62 -7.75 -22.31
N ASP A 158 -1.54 -8.28 -21.75
CA ASP A 158 -1.56 -9.01 -20.48
C ASP A 158 -1.98 -8.12 -19.31
N LEU A 159 -1.52 -6.87 -19.26
CA LEU A 159 -1.95 -5.89 -18.25
C LEU A 159 -3.45 -5.65 -18.33
N ARG A 160 -4.00 -5.43 -19.53
CA ARG A 160 -5.46 -5.25 -19.70
C ARG A 160 -6.26 -6.47 -19.27
N ALA A 161 -5.76 -7.69 -19.55
CA ALA A 161 -6.41 -8.92 -19.11
C ALA A 161 -6.40 -9.04 -17.57
N ARG A 162 -5.27 -8.71 -16.93
CA ARG A 162 -5.15 -8.68 -15.47
C ARG A 162 -6.05 -7.62 -14.85
N ASP A 163 -6.14 -6.42 -15.42
CA ASP A 163 -7.04 -5.36 -14.96
C ASP A 163 -8.50 -5.79 -15.02
N SER A 164 -8.90 -6.54 -16.07
CA SER A 164 -10.23 -7.13 -16.14
C SER A 164 -10.47 -8.13 -15.00
N THR A 165 -9.50 -9.01 -14.73
CA THR A 165 -9.61 -9.99 -13.63
C THR A 165 -9.67 -9.31 -12.27
N ILE A 166 -8.88 -8.24 -12.05
CA ILE A 166 -8.90 -7.45 -10.82
C ILE A 166 -10.28 -6.82 -10.62
N ARG A 167 -10.89 -6.29 -11.68
CA ARG A 167 -12.24 -5.71 -11.63
C ARG A 167 -13.28 -6.77 -11.24
N ASP A 168 -13.27 -7.93 -11.89
CA ASP A 168 -14.20 -9.02 -11.57
C ASP A 168 -14.06 -9.50 -10.12
N ILE A 169 -12.84 -9.53 -9.58
CA ILE A 169 -12.60 -9.86 -8.17
C ILE A 169 -13.14 -8.77 -7.25
N ALA A 170 -12.91 -7.49 -7.58
CA ALA A 170 -13.41 -6.37 -6.80
C ALA A 170 -14.94 -6.37 -6.71
N ASP A 171 -15.63 -6.64 -7.83
CA ASP A 171 -17.10 -6.71 -7.86
C ASP A 171 -17.61 -7.83 -6.96
N LYS A 172 -17.01 -9.04 -7.04
CA LYS A 172 -17.37 -10.17 -6.15
C LYS A 172 -17.11 -9.89 -4.67
N LEU A 173 -16.03 -9.17 -4.36
CA LEU A 173 -15.74 -8.76 -2.98
C LEU A 173 -16.78 -7.76 -2.47
N SER A 174 -17.26 -6.86 -3.33
CA SER A 174 -18.35 -5.93 -3.01
C SER A 174 -19.65 -6.69 -2.71
N GLU A 175 -20.05 -7.62 -3.59
CA GLU A 175 -21.23 -8.47 -3.37
C GLU A 175 -21.14 -9.27 -2.06
N THR A 176 -19.94 -9.80 -1.76
CA THR A 176 -19.70 -10.54 -0.51
C THR A 176 -19.80 -9.64 0.72
N ALA A 177 -19.29 -8.41 0.63
CA ALA A 177 -19.38 -7.43 1.72
C ALA A 177 -20.83 -7.05 2.01
N GLU A 178 -21.64 -6.79 0.98
CA GLU A 178 -23.07 -6.49 1.12
C GLU A 178 -23.84 -7.67 1.74
N ALA A 179 -23.56 -8.89 1.29
CA ALA A 179 -24.18 -10.09 1.87
C ALA A 179 -23.80 -10.29 3.34
N ALA A 180 -22.54 -10.02 3.70
CA ALA A 180 -22.07 -10.09 5.09
C ALA A 180 -22.73 -9.03 5.98
N GLU A 181 -22.91 -7.81 5.49
CA GLU A 181 -23.63 -6.74 6.19
C GLU A 181 -25.09 -7.10 6.44
N ALA A 182 -25.77 -7.64 5.42
CA ALA A 182 -27.14 -8.13 5.54
C ALA A 182 -27.26 -9.26 6.57
N ALA A 183 -26.33 -10.22 6.55
CA ALA A 183 -26.30 -11.32 7.51
C ALA A 183 -26.04 -10.84 8.95
N ALA A 184 -25.12 -9.89 9.14
CA ALA A 184 -24.84 -9.29 10.45
C ALA A 184 -26.06 -8.54 11.00
N SER A 185 -26.75 -7.78 10.14
CA SER A 185 -27.97 -7.05 10.50
C SER A 185 -29.12 -7.99 10.90
N ALA A 186 -29.29 -9.09 10.17
CA ALA A 186 -30.25 -10.13 10.51
C ALA A 186 -29.92 -10.82 11.84
N ALA A 187 -28.65 -11.18 12.06
CA ALA A 187 -28.20 -11.79 13.31
C ALA A 187 -28.43 -10.88 14.52
N HIS A 188 -28.14 -9.58 14.39
CA HIS A 188 -28.40 -8.59 15.44
C HIS A 188 -29.89 -8.49 15.77
N THR A 189 -30.74 -8.47 14.74
CA THR A 189 -32.21 -8.43 14.93
C THR A 189 -32.70 -9.69 15.64
N MET A 190 -32.22 -10.86 15.24
CA MET A 190 -32.57 -12.13 15.88
C MET A 190 -32.12 -12.20 17.34
N ASP A 191 -30.91 -11.72 17.65
CA ASP A 191 -30.41 -11.70 19.02
C ASP A 191 -31.24 -10.78 19.93
N GLU A 192 -31.68 -9.64 19.43
CA GLU A 192 -32.57 -8.74 20.16
C GLU A 192 -33.91 -9.41 20.47
N GLN A 193 -34.52 -10.06 19.48
CA GLN A 193 -35.77 -10.81 19.69
C GLN A 193 -35.58 -11.95 20.69
N ARG A 194 -34.46 -12.68 20.60
CA ARG A 194 -34.09 -13.74 21.54
C ARG A 194 -33.98 -13.19 22.97
N ARG A 195 -33.32 -12.04 23.15
CA ARG A 195 -33.14 -11.39 24.45
C ARG A 195 -34.48 -11.01 25.07
N ILE A 196 -35.39 -10.42 24.29
CA ILE A 196 -36.75 -10.07 24.74
C ILE A 196 -37.51 -11.32 25.18
N ALA A 197 -37.51 -12.38 24.35
CA ALA A 197 -38.19 -13.63 24.66
C ALA A 197 -37.65 -14.30 25.94
N CYS A 198 -36.33 -14.32 26.13
CA CYS A 198 -35.70 -14.85 27.34
C CYS A 198 -36.13 -14.07 28.59
N ALA A 199 -36.16 -12.73 28.53
CA ALA A 199 -36.60 -11.90 29.64
C ALA A 199 -38.07 -12.18 30.02
N GLU A 200 -38.94 -12.39 29.04
CA GLU A 200 -40.34 -12.73 29.27
C GLU A 200 -40.51 -14.13 29.88
N ILE A 201 -39.73 -15.12 29.41
CA ILE A 201 -39.70 -16.47 30.00
C ILE A 201 -39.27 -16.39 31.48
N GLU A 202 -38.22 -15.64 31.80
CA GLU A 202 -37.79 -15.47 33.19
C GLU A 202 -38.86 -14.80 34.06
N ARG A 203 -39.57 -13.81 33.51
CA ARG A 203 -40.69 -13.15 34.20
C ARG A 203 -41.82 -14.14 34.50
N ILE A 204 -42.24 -14.93 33.51
CA ILE A 204 -43.30 -15.93 33.65
C ILE A 204 -42.87 -17.02 34.64
N ASN A 205 -41.63 -17.50 34.58
CA ASN A 205 -41.13 -18.51 35.51
C ASN A 205 -41.16 -18.01 36.97
N LYS A 206 -40.74 -16.76 37.22
CA LYS A 206 -40.82 -16.16 38.56
C LYS A 206 -42.26 -16.06 39.06
N GLU A 207 -43.18 -15.64 38.21
CA GLU A 207 -44.60 -15.55 38.57
C GLU A 207 -45.21 -16.93 38.84
N SER A 208 -44.94 -17.91 37.97
CA SER A 208 -45.39 -19.30 38.14
C SER A 208 -44.86 -19.92 39.44
N THR A 209 -43.59 -19.68 39.77
CA THR A 209 -42.98 -20.16 41.03
C THR A 209 -43.68 -19.58 42.25
N LYS A 210 -43.95 -18.26 42.26
CA LYS A 210 -44.70 -17.61 43.36
C LYS A 210 -46.12 -18.16 43.51
N GLN A 211 -46.81 -18.39 42.39
CA GLN A 211 -48.16 -18.95 42.41
C GLN A 211 -48.15 -20.40 42.94
N LEU A 212 -47.15 -21.19 42.55
CA LEU A 212 -46.96 -22.54 43.06
C LEU A 212 -46.70 -22.54 44.57
N GLU A 213 -45.78 -21.69 45.06
CA GLU A 213 -45.51 -21.51 46.50
C GLU A 213 -46.80 -21.14 47.26
N THR A 214 -47.58 -20.19 46.72
CA THR A 214 -48.85 -19.78 47.32
C THR A 214 -49.87 -20.92 47.34
N CYS A 215 -49.95 -21.73 46.28
CA CYS A 215 -50.84 -22.87 46.19
C CYS A 215 -50.46 -23.96 47.20
N VAL A 216 -49.17 -24.28 47.31
CA VAL A 216 -48.64 -25.23 48.30
C VAL A 216 -48.98 -24.79 49.71
N LEU A 217 -48.80 -23.50 50.05
CA LEU A 217 -49.18 -22.97 51.36
C LEU A 217 -50.68 -23.14 51.64
N LYS A 218 -51.55 -22.86 50.66
CA LYS A 218 -53.01 -23.05 50.79
C LYS A 218 -53.39 -24.51 51.01
N VAL A 219 -52.76 -25.44 50.30
CA VAL A 219 -52.99 -26.89 50.47
C VAL A 219 -52.50 -27.37 51.83
N ASN A 220 -51.32 -26.95 52.27
CA ASN A 220 -50.80 -27.31 53.59
C ASN A 220 -51.70 -26.75 54.71
N PHE A 221 -52.18 -25.52 54.58
CA PHE A 221 -53.10 -24.92 55.54
C PHE A 221 -54.44 -25.65 55.58
N SER A 222 -55.01 -26.02 54.43
CA SER A 222 -56.26 -26.77 54.38
C SER A 222 -56.12 -28.18 54.95
N GLN A 223 -55.00 -28.86 54.71
CA GLN A 223 -54.68 -30.14 55.35
C GLN A 223 -54.57 -30.02 56.87
N LEU A 224 -53.90 -28.98 57.37
CA LEU A 224 -53.78 -28.73 58.81
C LEU A 224 -55.15 -28.49 59.45
N PHE A 225 -56.00 -27.67 58.81
CA PHE A 225 -57.36 -27.39 59.27
C PHE A 225 -58.24 -28.65 59.27
N CYS A 226 -58.15 -29.48 58.24
CA CYS A 226 -58.89 -30.75 58.16
C CYS A 226 -58.42 -31.73 59.26
N GLY A 227 -57.11 -31.81 59.52
CA GLY A 227 -56.54 -32.62 60.60
C GLY A 227 -56.88 -32.13 62.01
N LEU A 228 -57.10 -30.83 62.20
CA LEU A 228 -57.59 -30.26 63.46
C LEU A 228 -59.08 -30.53 63.69
N LEU A 229 -59.90 -30.49 62.63
CA LEU A 229 -61.32 -30.85 62.70
C LEU A 229 -61.56 -32.36 62.91
N HIS A 230 -60.63 -33.21 62.48
CA HIS A 230 -60.66 -34.67 62.71
C HIS A 230 -59.90 -35.12 63.95
N ASN A 231 -59.37 -34.21 64.78
CA ASN A 231 -58.74 -34.58 66.04
C ASN A 231 -59.82 -34.98 67.08
N PRO A 232 -59.83 -36.23 67.58
CA PRO A 232 -60.90 -36.75 68.46
C PRO A 232 -60.79 -36.27 69.92
N ILE A 233 -60.23 -35.09 70.18
CA ILE A 233 -60.02 -34.57 71.56
C ILE A 233 -61.21 -33.72 72.05
N TYR A 234 -62.17 -33.37 71.19
CA TYR A 234 -63.41 -32.67 71.59
C TYR A 234 -64.69 -33.38 71.10
N THR A 235 -64.76 -34.70 71.30
CA THR A 235 -66.05 -35.41 71.37
C THR A 235 -66.18 -36.03 72.76
N LEU A 236 -66.65 -35.22 73.72
CA LEU A 236 -67.38 -35.59 74.93
C LEU A 236 -68.04 -34.35 75.53
#